data_AF-A0A356W0F1-F1
#
_entry.id   AF-A0A356W0F1-F1
#
_cell.length_a   1.000
_cell.length_b   1.000
_cell.length_c   1.000
_cell.angle_alpha   90.00
_cell.angle_beta   90.00
_cell.angle_gamma   90.00
#
_symmetry.space_group_name_H-M   'P 1'
#
loop_
_entity.id
_entity.type
_entity.pdbx_description
1 polymer ?
#
loop_
_entity_poly.entity_id
_entity_poly.type
_entity_poly.pdbx_seq_one_letter_code
_entity_poly.pdbx_strand_id
1 'polypeptide(L)'
;RARRMLDDAGFPDCKICASNSLDEYIIRDMLMQGACVDSFGVGERMITSSSHPIFGGVYKLSGVEDAEGHVIPKIKISENVSKITTPGFKKIFRLYDRKTNKAIADVIALHDETIDDARPYEIFDPDYVWKRKTVTNFRAKEIRRQIFKDGRCIVQPRSLEEIRSYCRKQVDTLWDEVKRFENPHRYYVDLSQKLWDLKSRMISEHSF
;
A
#
# COMPACT_ATOMS: atom_id res chain seq x y z
N ARG A 1 -24.63 8.70 30.19
CA ARG A 1 -25.52 8.23 31.30
C ARG A 1 -24.83 7.19 32.17
N ALA A 2 -24.40 6.05 31.62
CA ALA A 2 -23.73 4.99 32.40
C ALA A 2 -22.51 5.49 33.21
N ARG A 3 -21.63 6.29 32.58
CA ARG A 3 -20.49 6.94 33.27
C ARG A 3 -20.90 7.69 34.54
N ARG A 4 -21.86 8.61 34.42
CA ARG A 4 -22.41 9.36 35.57
C ARG A 4 -22.94 8.43 36.66
N MET A 5 -23.69 7.38 36.31
CA MET A 5 -24.21 6.42 37.29
C MET A 5 -23.11 5.70 38.06
N LEU A 6 -22.01 5.34 37.39
CA LEU A 6 -20.86 4.72 38.03
C LEU A 6 -20.12 5.72 38.93
N ASP A 7 -19.95 6.96 38.47
CA ASP A 7 -19.28 8.02 39.24
C ASP A 7 -20.07 8.36 40.51
N ASP A 8 -21.39 8.54 40.39
CA ASP A 8 -22.30 8.81 41.53
C ASP A 8 -22.32 7.63 42.53
N ALA A 9 -22.09 6.40 42.06
CA ALA A 9 -21.98 5.21 42.89
C ALA A 9 -20.57 5.00 43.50
N GLY A 10 -19.61 5.91 43.23
CA GLY A 10 -18.26 5.84 43.77
C GLY A 10 -17.30 4.93 42.99
N PHE A 11 -17.60 4.59 41.73
CA PHE A 11 -16.78 3.73 40.86
C PHE A 11 -16.22 4.46 39.62
N PRO A 12 -15.45 5.55 39.78
CA PRO A 12 -14.93 6.34 38.65
C PRO A 12 -13.94 5.57 37.78
N ASP A 13 -13.30 4.52 38.29
CA ASP A 13 -12.32 3.66 37.63
C ASP A 13 -12.94 2.49 36.84
N CYS A 14 -14.24 2.22 37.05
CA CYS A 14 -14.94 1.15 36.36
C CYS A 14 -15.01 1.44 34.86
N LYS A 15 -14.43 0.56 34.04
CA LYS A 15 -14.36 0.73 32.58
C LYS A 15 -15.70 0.43 31.90
N ILE A 16 -15.99 1.16 30.85
CA ILE A 16 -17.15 0.98 29.98
C ILE A 16 -16.69 0.39 28.65
N CYS A 17 -17.21 -0.79 28.30
CA CYS A 17 -17.01 -1.42 27.00
C CYS A 17 -18.28 -1.27 26.16
N ALA A 18 -18.13 -0.85 24.89
CA ALA A 18 -19.23 -0.81 23.93
C ALA A 18 -19.03 -1.89 22.87
N SER A 19 -20.07 -2.68 22.61
CA SER A 19 -20.09 -3.66 21.53
C SER A 19 -21.49 -3.71 20.93
N ASN A 20 -21.65 -3.31 19.68
CA ASN A 20 -22.84 -3.55 18.86
C ASN A 20 -22.63 -3.00 17.45
N SER A 21 -22.52 -3.86 16.44
CA SER A 21 -22.43 -3.46 15.01
C SER A 21 -21.49 -2.27 14.72
N LEU A 22 -20.39 -2.18 15.45
CA LEU A 22 -19.47 -1.04 15.36
C LEU A 22 -18.67 -1.10 14.06
N ASP A 23 -18.37 0.07 13.52
CA ASP A 23 -17.38 0.30 12.47
C ASP A 23 -16.56 1.55 12.81
N GLU A 24 -15.57 1.86 11.98
CA GLU A 24 -14.68 3.01 12.15
C GLU A 24 -15.41 4.37 12.17
N TYR A 25 -16.56 4.48 11.51
CA TYR A 25 -17.35 5.72 11.44
C TYR A 25 -18.18 5.92 12.70
N ILE A 26 -18.90 4.88 13.15
CA ILE A 26 -19.67 4.91 14.39
C ILE A 26 -18.74 5.15 15.58
N ILE A 27 -17.59 4.46 15.62
CA ILE A 27 -16.59 4.66 16.68
C ILE A 27 -16.10 6.11 16.68
N ARG A 28 -15.77 6.68 15.52
CA ARG A 28 -15.35 8.09 15.40
C ARG A 28 -16.45 9.04 15.92
N ASP A 29 -17.69 8.85 15.51
CA ASP A 29 -18.80 9.72 15.89
C ASP A 29 -19.07 9.66 17.40
N MET A 30 -19.00 8.47 18.01
CA MET A 30 -19.08 8.30 19.46
C MET A 30 -17.98 9.09 20.19
N LEU A 31 -16.73 9.01 19.72
CA LEU A 31 -15.61 9.74 20.31
C LEU A 31 -15.79 11.26 20.15
N MET A 32 -16.23 11.74 18.99
CA MET A 32 -16.50 13.16 18.75
C MET A 32 -17.64 13.71 19.62
N GLN A 33 -18.66 12.89 19.90
CA GLN A 33 -19.77 13.23 20.80
C GLN A 33 -19.37 13.19 22.29
N GLY A 34 -18.12 12.85 22.61
CA GLY A 34 -17.64 12.77 24.00
C GLY A 34 -18.15 11.54 24.75
N ALA A 35 -18.46 10.44 24.05
CA ALA A 35 -18.87 9.20 24.69
C ALA A 35 -17.74 8.67 25.60
N CYS A 36 -18.02 8.51 26.89
CA CYS A 36 -17.08 7.95 27.86
C CYS A 36 -17.05 6.42 27.75
N VAL A 37 -16.36 5.91 26.72
CA VAL A 37 -16.17 4.48 26.46
C VAL A 37 -14.67 4.16 26.45
N ASP A 38 -14.26 3.13 27.20
CA ASP A 38 -12.86 2.74 27.38
C ASP A 38 -12.40 1.69 26.37
N SER A 39 -13.33 0.94 25.78
CA SER A 39 -13.01 -0.13 24.82
C SER A 39 -14.17 -0.42 23.87
N PHE A 40 -13.83 -0.84 22.64
CA PHE A 40 -14.78 -1.16 21.59
C PHE A 40 -14.64 -2.63 21.19
N GLY A 41 -15.72 -3.39 21.29
CA GLY A 41 -15.83 -4.74 20.74
C GLY A 41 -16.39 -4.69 19.33
N VAL A 42 -15.54 -4.94 18.33
CA VAL A 42 -15.93 -4.96 16.92
C VAL A 42 -15.95 -6.40 16.41
N GLY A 43 -17.12 -6.88 16.01
CA GLY A 43 -17.33 -8.26 15.56
C GLY A 43 -17.48 -8.37 14.05
N GLU A 44 -18.71 -8.66 13.61
CA GLU A 44 -19.10 -8.98 12.23
C GLU A 44 -18.43 -8.07 11.19
N ARG A 45 -18.55 -6.74 11.33
CA ARG A 45 -18.07 -5.78 10.33
C ARG A 45 -16.55 -5.84 10.09
N MET A 46 -15.77 -6.05 11.16
CA MET A 46 -14.31 -6.18 11.06
C MET A 46 -13.89 -7.53 10.47
N ILE A 47 -14.46 -8.65 10.98
CA ILE A 47 -14.02 -9.99 10.56
C ILE A 47 -14.44 -10.34 9.13
N THR A 48 -15.53 -9.74 8.65
CA THR A 48 -16.05 -9.96 7.28
C THR A 48 -15.56 -8.93 6.27
N SER A 49 -14.89 -7.85 6.70
CA SER A 49 -14.61 -6.68 5.84
C SER A 49 -15.89 -6.20 5.14
N SER A 50 -16.96 -5.97 5.91
CA SER A 50 -18.33 -5.89 5.39
C SER A 50 -18.56 -4.86 4.27
N SER A 51 -17.75 -3.79 4.23
CA SER A 51 -17.83 -2.77 3.17
C SER A 51 -17.21 -3.25 1.85
N HIS A 52 -16.15 -4.04 1.91
CA HIS A 52 -15.39 -4.55 0.77
C HIS A 52 -14.88 -5.97 1.06
N PRO A 53 -15.74 -7.00 0.97
CA PRO A 53 -15.39 -8.36 1.38
C PRO A 53 -14.45 -9.09 0.40
N ILE A 54 -14.17 -8.48 -0.76
CA ILE A 54 -13.39 -9.09 -1.85
C ILE A 54 -12.19 -8.19 -2.18
N PHE A 55 -10.97 -8.70 -1.99
CA PHE A 55 -9.72 -7.96 -2.24
C PHE A 55 -9.31 -7.91 -3.73
N GLY A 56 -9.77 -8.85 -4.57
CA GLY A 56 -9.54 -8.80 -6.02
C GLY A 56 -8.11 -9.11 -6.51
N GLY A 57 -7.27 -9.74 -5.68
CA GLY A 57 -5.91 -10.12 -6.08
C GLY A 57 -5.87 -11.12 -7.26
N VAL A 58 -4.89 -10.95 -8.17
CA VAL A 58 -4.71 -11.82 -9.35
C VAL A 58 -3.25 -12.24 -9.52
N TYR A 59 -3.04 -13.44 -10.08
CA TYR A 59 -1.73 -13.89 -10.56
C TYR A 59 -1.66 -13.79 -12.09
N LYS A 60 -0.58 -13.22 -12.62
CA LYS A 60 -0.36 -13.01 -14.06
C LYS A 60 1.10 -13.27 -14.42
N LEU A 61 1.33 -13.99 -15.51
CA LEU A 61 2.63 -14.08 -16.15
C LEU A 61 3.01 -12.70 -16.72
N SER A 62 4.19 -12.18 -16.37
CA SER A 62 4.70 -10.90 -16.90
C SER A 62 5.98 -11.03 -17.70
N GLY A 63 6.63 -12.18 -17.68
CA GLY A 63 7.83 -12.46 -18.47
C GLY A 63 8.18 -13.94 -18.40
N VAL A 64 8.95 -14.40 -19.38
CA VAL A 64 9.54 -15.75 -19.44
C VAL A 64 11.03 -15.61 -19.70
N GLU A 65 11.82 -16.53 -19.19
CA GLU A 65 13.25 -16.60 -19.47
C GLU A 65 13.48 -17.46 -20.72
N ASP A 66 14.36 -17.02 -21.62
CA ASP A 66 14.82 -17.83 -22.77
C ASP A 66 15.97 -18.77 -22.39
N ALA A 67 16.48 -19.54 -23.36
CA ALA A 67 17.54 -20.51 -23.12
C ALA A 67 18.89 -19.85 -22.77
N GLU A 68 19.06 -18.59 -23.16
CA GLU A 68 20.23 -17.76 -22.94
C GLU A 68 20.16 -16.99 -21.60
N GLY A 69 19.04 -17.08 -20.88
CA GLY A 69 18.82 -16.43 -19.59
C GLY A 69 18.25 -15.01 -19.67
N HIS A 70 17.82 -14.56 -20.85
CA HIS A 70 17.19 -13.25 -21.01
C HIS A 70 15.70 -13.29 -20.66
N VAL A 71 15.24 -12.26 -19.96
CA VAL A 71 13.82 -12.11 -19.64
C VAL A 71 13.07 -11.50 -20.83
N ILE A 72 12.25 -12.31 -21.49
CA ILE A 72 11.30 -11.89 -22.51
C ILE A 72 10.01 -11.39 -21.84
N PRO A 73 9.67 -10.09 -21.94
CA PRO A 73 8.46 -9.54 -21.34
C PRO A 73 7.18 -10.11 -22.00
N LYS A 74 6.12 -10.30 -21.20
CA LYS A 74 4.80 -10.72 -21.66
C LYS A 74 3.74 -9.72 -21.21
N ILE A 75 2.86 -9.37 -22.14
CA ILE A 75 1.72 -8.47 -21.90
C ILE A 75 0.43 -9.18 -22.28
N LYS A 76 -0.61 -9.01 -21.48
CA LYS A 76 -1.99 -9.32 -21.86
C LYS A 76 -2.70 -8.02 -22.22
N ILE A 77 -3.17 -7.92 -23.45
CA ILE A 77 -4.03 -6.83 -23.91
C ILE A 77 -5.49 -7.16 -23.62
N SER A 78 -6.27 -6.13 -23.35
CA SER A 78 -7.70 -6.19 -23.12
C SER A 78 -8.32 -4.89 -23.63
N GLU A 79 -9.55 -4.94 -24.13
CA GLU A 79 -10.32 -3.74 -24.48
C GLU A 79 -10.49 -2.78 -23.30
N ASN A 80 -10.51 -3.31 -22.08
CA ASN A 80 -10.46 -2.49 -20.88
C ASN A 80 -9.00 -2.16 -20.54
N VAL A 81 -8.65 -0.88 -20.68
CA VAL A 81 -7.30 -0.34 -20.40
C VAL A 81 -6.80 -0.71 -19.00
N SER A 82 -7.69 -0.71 -17.99
CA SER A 82 -7.33 -1.10 -16.61
C SER A 82 -6.96 -2.59 -16.45
N LYS A 83 -7.32 -3.43 -17.43
CA LYS A 83 -6.99 -4.86 -17.47
C LYS A 83 -5.73 -5.18 -18.27
N ILE A 84 -5.08 -4.17 -18.86
CA ILE A 84 -3.79 -4.34 -19.53
C ILE A 84 -2.69 -4.52 -18.49
N THR A 85 -2.02 -5.67 -18.51
CA THR A 85 -0.99 -6.00 -17.51
C THR A 85 0.30 -5.20 -17.74
N THR A 86 1.02 -4.86 -16.67
CA THR A 86 2.37 -4.28 -16.78
C THR A 86 3.41 -5.39 -17.01
N PRO A 87 4.14 -5.39 -18.14
CA PRO A 87 5.04 -6.50 -18.52
C PRO A 87 6.35 -6.52 -17.72
N GLY A 88 7.23 -7.48 -18.03
CA GLY A 88 8.61 -7.56 -17.56
C GLY A 88 8.80 -8.15 -16.16
N PHE A 89 10.05 -8.46 -15.83
CA PHE A 89 10.49 -8.77 -14.47
C PHE A 89 10.79 -7.46 -13.74
N LYS A 90 10.13 -7.25 -12.59
CA LYS A 90 10.01 -5.94 -11.95
C LYS A 90 10.43 -5.99 -10.48
N LYS A 91 10.82 -4.83 -9.96
CA LYS A 91 10.95 -4.54 -8.53
C LYS A 91 10.24 -3.22 -8.19
N ILE A 92 10.16 -2.92 -6.90
CA ILE A 92 9.41 -1.75 -6.41
C ILE A 92 10.30 -0.98 -5.45
N PHE A 93 10.45 0.31 -5.73
CA PHE A 93 11.11 1.27 -4.86
C PHE A 93 10.07 2.13 -4.16
N ARG A 94 10.18 2.27 -2.84
CA ARG A 94 9.49 3.32 -2.10
C ARG A 94 10.42 4.52 -1.94
N LEU A 95 9.96 5.68 -2.37
CA LEU A 95 10.67 6.95 -2.18
C LEU A 95 10.26 7.53 -0.84
N TYR A 96 11.22 7.73 0.07
CA TYR A 96 11.00 8.38 1.36
C TYR A 96 11.63 9.76 1.36
N ASP A 97 10.91 10.77 1.83
CA ASP A 97 11.50 12.09 2.07
C ASP A 97 12.56 11.99 3.18
N ARG A 98 13.78 12.49 2.94
CA ARG A 98 14.87 12.36 3.93
C ARG A 98 14.66 13.20 5.18
N LYS A 99 13.89 14.29 5.10
CA LYS A 99 13.65 15.20 6.24
C LYS A 99 12.63 14.62 7.21
N THR A 100 11.53 14.10 6.68
CA THR A 100 10.36 13.67 7.45
C THR A 100 10.25 12.15 7.57
N ASN A 101 11.03 11.40 6.78
CA ASN A 101 10.91 9.95 6.61
C ASN A 101 9.50 9.51 6.14
N LYS A 102 8.72 10.43 5.56
CA LYS A 102 7.40 10.13 5.00
C LYS A 102 7.53 9.53 3.60
N ALA A 103 6.69 8.55 3.30
CA ALA A 103 6.63 7.90 2.00
C ALA A 103 6.00 8.85 0.98
N ILE A 104 6.70 9.10 -0.13
CA ILE A 104 6.29 10.03 -1.18
C ILE A 104 5.50 9.30 -2.26
N ALA A 105 6.08 8.22 -2.79
CA ALA A 105 5.53 7.43 -3.89
C ALA A 105 6.17 6.03 -3.89
N ASP A 106 5.49 5.07 -4.50
CA ASP A 106 6.09 3.82 -4.95
C ASP A 106 6.35 3.89 -6.46
N VAL A 107 7.54 3.49 -6.88
CA VAL A 107 7.96 3.41 -8.28
C VAL A 107 8.19 1.96 -8.64
N ILE A 108 7.42 1.44 -9.59
CA ILE A 108 7.60 0.12 -10.17
C ILE A 108 8.60 0.25 -11.31
N ALA A 109 9.71 -0.48 -11.22
CA ALA A 109 10.78 -0.45 -12.19
C ALA A 109 11.09 -1.86 -12.69
N LEU A 110 11.77 -1.97 -13.83
CA LEU A 110 12.38 -3.23 -14.27
C LEU A 110 13.44 -3.67 -13.25
N HIS A 111 13.68 -4.99 -13.21
CA HIS A 111 14.53 -5.58 -12.19
C HIS A 111 15.99 -5.11 -12.23
N ASP A 112 16.49 -4.73 -13.40
CA ASP A 112 17.83 -4.22 -13.63
C ASP A 112 17.99 -2.72 -13.31
N GLU A 113 16.89 -1.98 -13.14
CA GLU A 113 16.94 -0.53 -12.90
C GLU A 113 17.37 -0.18 -11.48
N THR A 114 18.06 0.93 -11.29
CA THR A 114 18.35 1.49 -9.97
C THR A 114 17.90 2.93 -9.92
N ILE A 115 17.38 3.37 -8.78
CA ILE A 115 17.09 4.79 -8.55
C ILE A 115 18.25 5.39 -7.76
N ASP A 116 19.03 6.26 -8.41
CA ASP A 116 20.06 7.07 -7.76
C ASP A 116 19.39 8.17 -6.93
N ASP A 117 19.38 7.97 -5.62
CA ASP A 117 18.72 8.86 -4.66
C ASP A 117 19.59 10.06 -4.23
N ALA A 118 20.75 10.25 -4.89
CA ALA A 118 21.54 11.48 -4.83
C ALA A 118 21.11 12.52 -5.87
N ARG A 119 20.32 12.12 -6.87
CA ARG A 119 19.84 12.99 -7.95
C ARG A 119 18.33 13.21 -7.86
N PRO A 120 17.81 14.32 -8.42
CA PRO A 120 16.37 14.47 -8.63
C PRO A 120 15.81 13.30 -9.45
N TYR A 121 14.62 12.81 -9.10
CA TYR A 121 13.91 11.75 -9.81
C TYR A 121 12.53 12.22 -10.21
N GLU A 122 12.17 12.08 -11.48
CA GLU A 122 10.85 12.44 -11.98
C GLU A 122 9.89 11.26 -11.83
N ILE A 123 8.77 11.48 -11.17
CA ILE A 123 7.63 10.57 -11.12
C ILE A 123 6.48 11.15 -11.95
N PHE A 124 5.62 10.29 -12.48
CA PHE A 124 4.48 10.70 -13.28
C PHE A 124 3.35 9.67 -13.22
N ASP A 125 2.12 10.17 -13.33
CA ASP A 125 0.94 9.33 -13.37
C ASP A 125 0.95 8.45 -14.64
N PRO A 126 0.84 7.11 -14.52
CA PRO A 126 0.97 6.21 -15.66
C PRO A 126 -0.18 6.32 -16.68
N ASP A 127 -1.33 6.85 -16.28
CA ASP A 127 -2.50 7.05 -17.14
C ASP A 127 -2.57 8.50 -17.64
N TYR A 128 -2.19 9.46 -16.79
CA TYR A 128 -2.19 10.89 -17.08
C TYR A 128 -0.77 11.44 -17.14
N VAL A 129 0.03 10.98 -18.11
CA VAL A 129 1.49 11.18 -18.19
C VAL A 129 1.99 12.63 -18.16
N TRP A 130 1.13 13.61 -18.44
CA TRP A 130 1.45 15.04 -18.28
C TRP A 130 1.50 15.49 -16.81
N LYS A 131 0.93 14.73 -15.88
CA LYS A 131 1.02 14.97 -14.43
C LYS A 131 2.36 14.43 -13.94
N ARG A 132 3.40 15.25 -14.04
CA ARG A 132 4.76 14.93 -13.63
C ARG A 132 5.17 15.73 -12.40
N LYS A 133 6.06 15.17 -11.60
CA LYS A 133 6.64 15.82 -10.43
C LYS A 133 8.09 15.37 -10.25
N THR A 134 8.98 16.34 -10.08
CA THR A 134 10.36 16.06 -9.68
C THR A 134 10.46 15.94 -8.17
N VAL A 135 10.91 14.78 -7.72
CA VAL A 135 11.20 14.48 -6.32
C VAL A 135 12.69 14.73 -6.06
N THR A 136 12.99 15.49 -5.02
CA THR A 136 14.36 15.78 -4.58
C THR A 136 14.52 15.40 -3.10
N ASN A 137 15.76 15.25 -2.63
CA ASN A 137 16.06 14.96 -1.23
C ASN A 137 15.29 13.74 -0.67
N PHE A 138 15.25 12.67 -1.45
CA PHE A 138 14.57 11.43 -1.07
C PHE A 138 15.58 10.31 -0.90
N ARG A 139 15.16 9.22 -0.23
CA ARG A 139 15.85 7.93 -0.20
C ARG A 139 15.01 6.92 -0.96
N ALA A 140 15.59 6.21 -1.92
CA ALA A 140 14.94 5.08 -2.57
C ALA A 140 15.21 3.79 -1.80
N LYS A 141 14.15 3.06 -1.44
CA LYS A 141 14.28 1.75 -0.79
C LYS A 141 13.55 0.70 -1.59
N GLU A 142 14.25 -0.36 -1.99
CA GLU A 142 13.59 -1.55 -2.52
C GLU A 142 12.74 -2.20 -1.42
N ILE A 143 11.44 -2.35 -1.66
CA ILE A 143 10.49 -2.87 -0.65
C ILE A 143 10.12 -4.34 -0.87
N ARG A 144 10.56 -4.93 -1.99
CA ARG A 144 10.44 -6.38 -2.22
C ARG A 144 11.70 -7.08 -1.73
N ARG A 145 11.51 -8.24 -1.11
CA ARG A 145 12.61 -9.10 -0.65
C ARG A 145 12.34 -10.51 -1.11
N GLN A 146 13.37 -11.21 -1.58
CA GLN A 146 13.28 -12.63 -1.89
C GLN A 146 13.06 -13.43 -0.60
N ILE A 147 12.02 -14.27 -0.60
CA ILE A 147 11.65 -15.13 0.55
C ILE A 147 12.12 -16.57 0.30
N PHE A 148 12.02 -17.03 -0.95
CA PHE A 148 12.45 -18.37 -1.37
C PHE A 148 13.50 -18.27 -2.47
N LYS A 149 14.50 -19.14 -2.41
CA LYS A 149 15.51 -19.36 -3.44
C LYS A 149 15.69 -20.86 -3.64
N ASP A 150 15.57 -21.32 -4.87
CA ASP A 150 15.74 -22.74 -5.25
C ASP A 150 14.91 -23.70 -4.38
N GLY A 151 13.63 -23.34 -4.15
CA GLY A 151 12.69 -24.11 -3.32
C GLY A 151 12.92 -24.03 -1.81
N ARG A 152 13.94 -23.31 -1.34
CA ARG A 152 14.27 -23.16 0.08
C ARG A 152 13.88 -21.79 0.60
N CYS A 153 13.23 -21.74 1.76
CA CYS A 153 12.98 -20.49 2.47
C CYS A 153 14.32 -19.93 2.99
N ILE A 154 14.68 -18.72 2.58
CA ILE A 154 15.95 -18.06 2.97
C ILE A 154 15.74 -16.97 4.03
N VAL A 155 14.52 -16.81 4.53
CA VAL A 155 14.18 -15.83 5.55
C VAL A 155 13.71 -16.52 6.82
N GLN A 156 14.02 -15.91 7.95
CA GLN A 156 13.49 -16.35 9.24
C GLN A 156 12.07 -15.80 9.43
N PRO A 157 11.13 -16.60 9.96
CA PRO A 157 9.83 -16.11 10.39
C PRO A 157 9.98 -15.00 11.43
N ARG A 158 9.08 -14.01 11.37
CA ARG A 158 8.99 -12.95 12.38
C ARG A 158 7.93 -13.32 13.40
N SER A 159 8.15 -12.95 14.65
CA SER A 159 7.13 -13.01 15.69
C SER A 159 5.96 -12.07 15.38
N LEU A 160 4.80 -12.34 16.00
CA LEU A 160 3.62 -11.48 15.86
C LEU A 160 3.90 -10.04 16.33
N GLU A 161 4.69 -9.88 17.39
CA GLU A 161 5.06 -8.57 17.92
C GLU A 161 5.94 -7.79 16.93
N GLU A 162 6.92 -8.45 16.31
CA GLU A 162 7.75 -7.83 15.26
C GLU A 162 6.91 -7.42 14.05
N ILE A 163 5.96 -8.26 13.63
CA ILE A 163 5.03 -7.93 12.53
C ILE A 163 4.17 -6.73 12.89
N ARG A 164 3.57 -6.70 14.10
CA ARG A 164 2.76 -5.58 14.58
C ARG A 164 3.56 -4.27 14.66
N SER A 165 4.77 -4.33 15.22
CA SER A 165 5.68 -3.20 15.34
C SER A 165 6.11 -2.69 13.96
N TYR A 166 6.42 -3.60 13.03
CA TYR A 166 6.75 -3.26 11.66
C TYR A 166 5.57 -2.56 10.95
N CYS A 167 4.36 -3.12 11.02
CA CYS A 167 3.17 -2.52 10.41
C CYS A 167 2.91 -1.11 10.95
N ARG A 168 2.96 -0.90 12.27
CA ARG A 168 2.80 0.42 12.87
C ARG A 168 3.83 1.41 12.34
N LYS A 169 5.13 1.03 12.38
CA LYS A 169 6.22 1.86 11.84
C LYS A 169 6.02 2.19 10.36
N GLN A 170 5.50 1.27 9.55
CA GLN A 170 5.22 1.55 8.13
C GLN A 170 4.03 2.49 7.95
N VAL A 171 2.93 2.31 8.70
CA VAL A 171 1.79 3.24 8.67
C VAL A 171 2.19 4.64 9.11
N ASP A 172 3.09 4.76 10.10
CA ASP A 172 3.61 6.05 10.56
C ASP A 172 4.42 6.79 9.49
N THR A 173 4.97 6.08 8.50
CA THR A 173 5.63 6.71 7.35
C THR A 173 4.64 7.29 6.34
N LEU A 174 3.34 7.01 6.43
CA LEU A 174 2.35 7.60 5.53
C LEU A 174 1.99 9.02 5.96
N TRP A 175 1.70 9.86 4.98
CA TRP A 175 1.12 11.19 5.18
C TRP A 175 -0.30 11.08 5.76
N ASP A 176 -0.70 12.05 6.58
CA ASP A 176 -2.00 12.01 7.27
C ASP A 176 -3.16 12.07 6.27
N GLU A 177 -2.97 12.78 5.16
CA GLU A 177 -3.90 12.87 4.04
C GLU A 177 -4.20 11.52 3.38
N VAL A 178 -3.23 10.59 3.39
CA VAL A 178 -3.38 9.24 2.83
C VAL A 178 -4.11 8.31 3.81
N LYS A 179 -4.04 8.62 5.12
CA LYS A 179 -4.63 7.81 6.20
C LYS A 179 -6.08 8.17 6.52
N ARG A 180 -6.64 9.21 5.91
CA ARG A 180 -8.02 9.65 6.17
C ARG A 180 -9.03 8.59 5.70
N PHE A 181 -10.12 8.43 6.44
CA PHE A 181 -11.24 7.57 5.99
C PHE A 181 -12.10 8.25 4.92
N GLU A 182 -12.17 9.58 4.95
CA GLU A 182 -12.94 10.36 3.99
C GLU A 182 -12.02 11.01 2.97
N ASN A 183 -12.29 10.74 1.69
CA ASN A 183 -11.57 11.30 0.54
C ASN A 183 -10.03 11.30 0.73
N PRO A 184 -9.41 10.13 1.01
CA PRO A 184 -7.96 10.07 1.18
C PRO A 184 -7.25 10.52 -0.09
N HIS A 185 -6.13 11.22 0.09
CA HIS A 185 -5.24 11.50 -1.03
C HIS A 185 -4.72 10.18 -1.60
N ARG A 186 -4.86 10.01 -2.92
CA ARG A 186 -4.36 8.82 -3.61
C ARG A 186 -2.83 8.78 -3.50
N TYR A 187 -2.32 7.70 -2.91
CA TYR A 187 -0.88 7.44 -2.86
C TYR A 187 -0.36 7.16 -4.27
N TYR A 188 0.77 7.79 -4.64
CA TYR A 188 1.36 7.64 -5.97
C TYR A 188 1.99 6.26 -6.12
N VAL A 189 1.61 5.55 -7.19
CA VAL A 189 2.16 4.26 -7.59
C VAL A 189 2.43 4.34 -9.08
N ASP A 190 3.67 4.71 -9.39
CA ASP A 190 4.05 5.15 -10.72
C ASP A 190 5.00 4.13 -11.38
N LEU A 191 5.16 4.23 -12.70
CA LEU A 191 6.11 3.41 -13.44
C LEU A 191 7.40 4.21 -13.67
N SER A 192 8.56 3.57 -13.58
CA SER A 192 9.78 4.13 -14.13
C SER A 192 9.61 4.41 -15.63
N GLN A 193 10.30 5.42 -16.17
CA GLN A 193 10.24 5.75 -17.60
C GLN A 193 10.49 4.53 -18.49
N LYS A 194 11.55 3.75 -18.22
CA LYS A 194 11.92 2.56 -19.02
C LYS A 194 10.82 1.49 -19.03
N LEU A 195 10.22 1.20 -17.88
CA LEU A 195 9.09 0.27 -17.79
C LEU A 195 7.82 0.80 -18.51
N TRP A 196 7.55 2.10 -18.39
CA TRP A 196 6.43 2.72 -19.09
C TRP A 196 6.64 2.66 -20.61
N ASP A 197 7.83 3.00 -21.10
CA ASP A 197 8.19 2.92 -22.53
C ASP A 197 8.04 1.48 -23.05
N LEU A 198 8.49 0.49 -22.28
CA LEU A 198 8.30 -0.93 -22.61
C LEU A 198 6.82 -1.28 -22.72
N LYS A 199 6.01 -0.89 -21.74
CA LYS A 199 4.56 -1.15 -21.74
C LYS A 199 3.90 -0.50 -22.96
N SER A 200 4.17 0.77 -23.20
CA SER A 200 3.62 1.55 -24.31
C SER A 200 4.00 0.94 -25.66
N ARG A 201 5.27 0.58 -25.85
CA ARG A 201 5.74 -0.09 -27.08
C ARG A 201 5.00 -1.42 -27.31
N MET A 202 4.92 -2.28 -26.30
CA MET A 202 4.23 -3.56 -26.43
C MET A 202 2.71 -3.42 -26.68
N ILE A 203 2.09 -2.36 -26.15
CA ILE A 203 0.69 -2.03 -26.47
C ILE A 203 0.58 -1.63 -27.94
N SER A 204 1.44 -0.76 -28.44
CA SER A 204 1.42 -0.32 -29.85
C SER A 204 1.69 -1.47 -30.83
N GLU A 205 2.58 -2.41 -30.49
CA GLU A 205 2.92 -3.56 -31.34
C GLU A 205 1.79 -4.60 -31.46
N HIS A 206 0.81 -4.58 -30.54
CA HIS A 206 -0.23 -5.59 -30.43
C HIS A 206 -1.65 -5.01 -30.40
N SER A 207 -1.80 -3.68 -30.49
CA SER A 207 -3.07 -3.00 -30.72
C SER A 207 -3.35 -3.00 -32.22
N PHE A 208 -4.49 -3.59 -32.61
CA PHE A 208 -5.03 -3.53 -33.97
C PHE A 208 -6.05 -2.41 -34.10
#